data_AF-A0A1X0R1G1-F1
#
_entry.id   AF-A0A1X0R1G1-F1
#
_cell.length_a   1.000
_cell.length_b   1.000
_cell.length_c   1.000
_cell.angle_alpha   90.00
_cell.angle_beta   90.00
_cell.angle_gamma   90.00
#
_symmetry.space_group_name_H-M   'P 1'
#
loop_
_entity.id
_entity.type
_entity.pdbx_description
1 polymer ?
#
loop_
_entity_poly.entity_id
_entity_poly.type
_entity_poly.pdbx_seq_one_letter_code
_entity_poly.pdbx_strand_id
1 'polypeptide(L)' 'SQKKGTTTYHISFIRNVMDALDKPNKHAFYIVMDNYRIHHYQYVVDTIKSRGYKPLFMP' A
#
# COMPACT_ATOMS: atom_id res chain seq x y z
N SER A 1 -17.85 -11.76 -5.06
CA SER A 1 -17.82 -10.68 -6.06
C SER A 1 -17.32 -9.42 -5.38
N GLN A 2 -16.17 -8.88 -5.81
CA GLN A 2 -15.63 -7.65 -5.23
C GLN A 2 -16.34 -6.46 -5.89
N LYS A 3 -17.06 -5.66 -5.09
CA LYS A 3 -17.73 -4.47 -5.62
C LYS A 3 -16.65 -3.49 -6.09
N LYS A 4 -16.64 -3.15 -7.39
CA LYS A 4 -15.65 -2.28 -8.05
C LYS A 4 -15.33 -1.00 -7.26
N GLY A 5 -16.29 -0.45 -6.50
CA GLY A 5 -16.08 0.72 -5.64
C GLY A 5 -15.03 0.52 -4.54
N THR A 6 -15.06 -0.59 -3.79
CA THR A 6 -14.17 -0.82 -2.63
C THR A 6 -12.70 -0.87 -3.05
N THR A 7 -12.40 -1.44 -4.22
CA THR A 7 -11.04 -1.49 -4.76
C THR A 7 -10.53 -0.09 -5.13
N THR A 8 -11.35 0.74 -5.77
CA THR A 8 -10.98 2.12 -6.12
C THR A 8 -10.68 2.96 -4.87
N TYR A 9 -11.54 2.87 -3.85
CA TYR A 9 -11.30 3.58 -2.57
C TYR A 9 -10.01 3.13 -1.90
N HIS A 10 -9.73 1.82 -1.88
CA HIS A 10 -8.51 1.29 -1.29
C HIS A 10 -7.26 1.77 -2.04
N ILE A 11 -7.30 1.81 -3.37
CA ILE A 11 -6.21 2.34 -4.20
C ILE A 11 -5.93 3.81 -3.87
N SER A 12 -6.97 4.65 -3.85
CA SER A 12 -6.83 6.07 -3.49
C SER A 12 -6.30 6.26 -2.08
N PHE A 13 -6.75 5.43 -1.13
CA PHE A 13 -6.24 5.44 0.24
C PHE A 13 -4.74 5.13 0.30
N ILE A 14 -4.27 4.06 -0.36
CA ILE A 14 -2.85 3.70 -0.37
C ILE A 14 -2.00 4.83 -0.96
N ARG A 15 -2.43 5.48 -2.04
CA ARG A 15 -1.71 6.61 -2.63
C ARG A 15 -1.55 7.76 -1.63
N ASN A 16 -2.64 8.14 -0.96
CA ASN A 16 -2.62 9.23 0.02
C ASN A 16 -1.74 8.89 1.23
N VAL A 17 -1.74 7.64 1.69
CA VAL A 17 -0.84 7.17 2.75
C VAL A 17 0.61 7.32 2.31
N MET A 18 0.95 6.87 1.10
CA MET A 18 2.31 7.01 0.60
C MET A 18 2.72 8.48 0.44
N ASP A 19 1.83 9.36 -0.05
CA ASP A 19 2.10 10.80 -0.16
C ASP A 19 2.38 11.45 1.21
N ALA A 20 1.71 10.97 2.26
CA ALA A 20 1.97 11.42 3.63
C ALA A 20 3.33 10.90 4.17
N LEU A 21 3.70 9.66 3.82
CA LEU A 21 4.96 9.03 4.24
C LEU A 21 6.18 9.54 3.48
N ASP A 22 6.01 10.07 2.26
CA ASP A 22 7.10 10.66 1.50
C ASP A 22 7.60 11.98 2.10
N LYS A 23 6.72 12.73 2.79
CA LYS A 23 7.08 14.00 3.46
C LYS A 23 8.26 13.87 4.44
N PRO A 24 8.32 12.85 5.32
CA PRO A 24 9.46 12.64 6.20
C PRO A 24 10.70 12.02 5.52
N ASN A 25 10.71 11.79 4.19
CA ASN A 25 11.84 11.22 3.42
C ASN A 25 12.34 9.87 3.97
N LYS A 26 11.41 9.00 4.37
CA LYS A 26 11.65 7.72 5.06
C LYS A 26 11.57 6.52 4.10
N HIS A 27 12.13 6.65 2.91
CA HIS A 27 11.96 5.68 1.81
C HIS A 27 12.61 4.30 2.00
N ALA A 28 13.21 3.98 3.15
CA ALA A 28 13.83 2.67 3.40
C ALA A 28 13.06 1.80 4.41
N PHE A 29 11.94 2.31 4.94
CA PHE A 29 11.19 1.64 5.99
C PHE A 29 10.25 0.55 5.46
N TYR A 30 9.90 -0.37 6.36
CA TYR A 30 8.91 -1.40 6.10
C TYR A 30 7.50 -0.86 6.33
N ILE A 31 6.59 -1.19 5.41
CA ILE A 31 5.15 -0.99 5.59
C ILE A 31 4.55 -2.33 6.01
N VAL A 32 4.21 -2.43 7.29
CA VAL A 32 3.60 -3.64 7.85
C VAL A 32 2.09 -3.61 7.62
N MET A 33 1.56 -4.66 7.02
CA MET A 33 0.12 -4.83 6.72
C MET A 33 -0.34 -6.21 7.20
N ASP A 34 -1.63 -6.36 7.47
CA ASP A 34 -2.27 -7.66 7.69
C ASP A 34 -2.34 -8.49 6.39
N ASN A 35 -2.45 -9.81 6.51
CA ASN A 35 -2.50 -10.78 5.40
C ASN A 35 -3.83 -10.79 4.65
N TYR A 36 -4.50 -9.64 4.54
CA TYR A 36 -5.81 -9.58 3.90
C TYR A 36 -5.68 -9.36 2.39
N ARG A 37 -6.50 -10.05 1.60
CA ARG A 37 -6.39 -10.13 0.13
C ARG A 37 -6.27 -8.78 -0.56
N ILE A 38 -6.81 -7.71 0.03
CA ILE A 38 -6.77 -6.37 -0.54
C ILE A 38 -5.35 -5.77 -0.56
N HIS A 39 -4.47 -6.16 0.36
CA HIS A 39 -3.10 -5.66 0.44
C HIS A 39 -2.16 -6.37 -0.55
N HIS A 40 -2.57 -7.54 -1.05
CA HIS A 40 -1.81 -8.34 -2.01
C HIS A 40 -2.08 -7.95 -3.46
N TYR A 41 -2.91 -6.94 -3.73
CA TYR A 41 -3.06 -6.45 -5.09
C TYR A 41 -1.74 -5.95 -5.63
N GLN A 42 -1.38 -6.40 -6.82
CA GLN A 42 -0.13 -6.03 -7.49
C GLN A 42 0.08 -4.51 -7.49
N TYR A 43 -0.99 -3.76 -7.77
CA TYR A 43 -0.98 -2.30 -7.71
C TYR A 43 -0.52 -1.74 -6.36
N VAL A 44 -1.00 -2.29 -5.24
CA VAL A 44 -0.64 -1.84 -3.89
C VAL A 44 0.84 -2.09 -3.63
N VAL A 45 1.30 -3.31 -3.95
CA VAL A 45 2.71 -3.72 -3.79
C VAL A 45 3.64 -2.85 -4.64
N ASP A 46 3.28 -2.60 -5.90
CA ASP A 46 4.07 -1.78 -6.81
C ASP A 46 4.10 -0.30 -6.39
N THR A 47 2.98 0.22 -5.90
CA THR A 47 2.91 1.60 -5.39
C THR A 47 3.84 1.79 -4.19
N ILE A 48 3.89 0.83 -3.28
CA ILE A 48 4.78 0.86 -2.12
C ILE A 48 6.25 0.76 -2.56
N LYS A 49 6.58 -0.24 -3.38
CA LYS A 49 7.97 -0.50 -3.83
C LYS A 49 8.54 0.62 -4.69
N SER A 50 7.75 1.19 -5.60
CA SER A 50 8.19 2.29 -6.48
C SER A 50 8.57 3.56 -5.73
N ARG A 51 8.11 3.71 -4.48
CA ARG A 51 8.46 4.83 -3.58
C ARG A 51 9.57 4.49 -2.58
N GLY A 52 10.24 3.36 -2.77
CA GLY A 52 11.39 2.89 -1.98
C GLY A 52 11.05 1.98 -0.80
N TYR A 53 9.79 1.94 -0.37
CA TYR A 53 9.39 1.18 0.82
C TYR A 53 9.34 -0.34 0.58
N LYS A 54 9.43 -1.10 1.67
CA LYS A 54 9.37 -2.57 1.65
C LYS A 54 8.07 -3.07 2.29
N PRO A 55 7.14 -3.69 1.55
CA PRO A 55 5.95 -4.27 2.17
C PRO A 55 6.32 -5.50 3.02
N LEU A 56 5.72 -5.63 4.21
CA LEU A 56 5.79 -6.80 5.08
C LEU A 56 4.37 -7.20 5.48
N PHE A 57 4.00 -8.44 5.19
CA PHE A 57 2.69 -8.98 5.54
C PHE A 57 2.82 -9.80 6.81
N MET A 58 1.99 -9.50 7.82
CA MET A 58 1.87 -10.34 9.00
C MET A 58 1.25 -11.70 8.62
N PRO A 59 1.49 -12.78 9.39
CA PRO A 59 0.90 -14.09 9.13
C PRO A 59 -0.64 -14.07 9.05
#